data_AF-A0A2N0BCB3-F1
#
_entry.id   AF-A0A2N0BCB3-F1
#
_cell.length_a   1.000
_cell.length_b   1.000
_cell.length_c   1.000
_cell.angle_alpha   90.00
_cell.angle_beta   90.00
_cell.angle_gamma   90.00
#
_symmetry.space_group_name_H-M   'P 1'
#
loop_
_entity.id
_entity.type
_entity.pdbx_description
1 polymer ?
#
loop_
_entity_poly.entity_id
_entity_poly.type
_entity_poly.pdbx_seq_one_letter_code
_entity_poly.pdbx_strand_id
1 'polypeptide(L)'
;MKENYNILNLPDDLVRDLSTGRRIETGQGWFDLASLNEIQFSSVRIGPFLNEERGQYYTNSVGLVKNSEHYGEDPEILIWLPRIGLYGTWDSSHDELHVFPDRNWTSMKSNLVPFIEAQWGTYRGSDKANHRTLESAEEYAAAFDFIPYNLNETVRTFSDGDLNGFLDRYESAVLRHPNVSSLDDAYFALAESYFRLGQKDLDREEQWKNKCLRILDYYPADSFHRERDAAEICVWASAERGLKIFRDLLDKDKKQPEYAGGASLLSAFLVFYPELGESILEISKIPKHTAVVLRSLETAKRWALTVVNDPLAAKLKQDRGAMESLSQLVEKIDEIVLAAPPGTYSAEDVHKVRHKRIVDRLIQGWEHLKKREYTETEELLRSIFSDYSGDAEALFLDARLHWMKTGSPEEGMKRAEKNLLTAAEGDLEGRGRLHNLIGCALDEIGKWEESIPSFRKAEELCPQESMYTANLAEIFWKLEDKKRALRYAKKAKGMGNRSEIVEEIIRSASESRND
;
A
#
# COMPACT_ATOMS: atom_id res chain seq x y z
N MET A 1 -11.35 -7.77 -28.61
CA MET A 1 -10.08 -8.20 -29.24
C MET A 1 -10.30 -8.79 -30.64
N LYS A 2 -10.77 -7.96 -31.58
CA LYS A 2 -10.65 -8.18 -33.03
C LYS A 2 -9.98 -6.93 -33.63
N GLU A 3 -8.96 -6.42 -32.95
CA GLU A 3 -8.27 -5.22 -33.39
C GLU A 3 -7.19 -5.62 -34.38
N ASN A 4 -7.41 -5.23 -35.65
CA ASN A 4 -6.41 -4.91 -36.65
C ASN A 4 -5.28 -5.92 -36.89
N TYR A 5 -5.61 -7.08 -37.48
CA TYR A 5 -4.64 -7.84 -38.27
C TYR A 5 -3.94 -6.99 -39.35
N ASN A 6 -4.54 -5.85 -39.76
CA ASN A 6 -3.95 -4.89 -40.71
C ASN A 6 -2.83 -3.99 -40.14
N ILE A 7 -2.65 -3.86 -38.82
CA ILE A 7 -1.59 -3.00 -38.24
C ILE A 7 -0.24 -3.72 -38.16
N LEU A 8 -0.24 -5.05 -38.19
CA LEU A 8 0.92 -5.85 -37.78
C LEU A 8 1.70 -6.45 -38.95
N ASN A 9 1.29 -6.14 -40.18
CA ASN A 9 2.02 -6.45 -41.41
C ASN A 9 2.64 -7.86 -41.40
N LEU A 10 1.87 -8.87 -41.00
CA LEU A 10 2.36 -10.24 -40.91
C LEU A 10 2.69 -10.75 -42.32
N PRO A 11 3.87 -11.35 -42.55
CA PRO A 11 4.22 -11.88 -43.86
C PRO A 11 3.28 -13.02 -44.29
N ASP A 12 2.84 -13.02 -45.56
CA ASP A 12 1.91 -14.03 -46.09
C ASP A 12 2.44 -15.46 -45.94
N ASP A 13 3.75 -15.65 -46.06
CA ASP A 13 4.39 -16.94 -45.91
C ASP A 13 4.42 -17.44 -44.46
N LEU A 14 4.51 -16.53 -43.48
CA LEU A 14 4.32 -16.82 -42.05
C LEU A 14 2.89 -17.27 -41.77
N VAL A 15 1.90 -16.50 -42.21
CA VAL A 15 0.47 -16.75 -41.95
C VAL A 15 0.05 -18.12 -42.51
N ARG A 16 0.53 -18.50 -43.70
CA ARG A 16 0.24 -19.81 -44.31
C ARG A 16 0.79 -20.99 -43.50
N ASP A 17 1.92 -20.82 -42.81
CA ASP A 17 2.59 -21.91 -42.10
C ASP A 17 2.07 -22.09 -40.66
N LEU A 18 1.77 -21.00 -39.95
CA LEU A 18 1.33 -21.01 -38.54
C LEU A 18 -0.11 -21.49 -38.31
N SER A 19 -0.66 -22.27 -39.23
CA SER A 19 -1.99 -22.89 -39.09
C SER A 19 -2.03 -23.99 -38.02
N THR A 20 -0.89 -24.61 -37.71
CA THR A 20 -0.71 -25.57 -36.61
C THR A 20 0.61 -25.30 -35.89
N GLY A 21 0.57 -25.08 -34.57
CA GLY A 21 1.79 -24.93 -33.76
C GLY A 21 2.64 -26.21 -33.75
N ARG A 22 3.95 -26.08 -33.48
CA ARG A 22 4.89 -27.22 -33.41
C ARG A 22 5.99 -26.98 -32.38
N ARG A 23 6.47 -28.06 -31.76
CA ARG A 23 7.61 -28.03 -30.84
C ARG A 23 8.93 -28.07 -31.61
N ILE A 24 9.90 -27.28 -31.14
CA ILE A 24 11.26 -27.17 -31.66
C ILE A 24 12.20 -27.54 -30.52
N GLU A 25 13.05 -28.54 -30.73
CA GLU A 25 14.06 -28.98 -29.77
C GLU A 25 15.39 -28.28 -30.07
N THR A 26 16.02 -27.68 -29.06
CA THR A 26 17.32 -26.99 -29.19
C THR A 26 18.27 -27.42 -28.07
N GLY A 27 19.50 -26.92 -28.08
CA GLY A 27 20.46 -27.08 -26.98
C GLY A 27 20.10 -26.29 -25.72
N GLN A 28 19.13 -25.37 -25.80
CA GLN A 28 18.57 -24.60 -24.67
C GLN A 28 17.23 -25.16 -24.18
N GLY A 29 16.86 -26.38 -24.57
CA GLY A 29 15.57 -27.01 -24.26
C GLY A 29 14.56 -26.89 -25.40
N TRP A 30 13.30 -27.22 -25.11
CA TRP A 30 12.22 -27.14 -26.10
C TRP A 30 11.53 -25.77 -26.14
N PHE A 31 11.05 -25.40 -27.33
CA PHE A 31 10.31 -24.18 -27.63
C PHE A 31 9.07 -24.51 -28.45
N ASP A 32 7.90 -24.10 -27.99
CA ASP A 32 6.64 -24.28 -28.72
C ASP A 32 6.37 -23.05 -29.60
N LEU A 33 6.31 -23.27 -30.91
CA LEU A 33 5.95 -22.23 -31.88
C LEU A 33 4.46 -21.92 -31.78
N ALA A 34 4.13 -20.64 -31.67
CA ALA A 34 2.75 -20.16 -31.58
C ALA A 34 1.98 -20.43 -32.88
N SER A 35 0.73 -20.89 -32.77
CA SER A 35 -0.21 -20.81 -33.90
C SER A 35 -0.68 -19.37 -34.13
N LEU A 36 -1.33 -19.10 -35.26
CA LEU A 36 -1.80 -17.74 -35.60
C LEU A 36 -2.70 -17.09 -34.52
N ASN A 37 -3.44 -17.91 -33.76
CA ASN A 37 -4.32 -17.43 -32.67
C ASN A 37 -3.59 -17.28 -31.32
N GLU A 38 -2.34 -17.72 -31.24
CA GLU A 38 -1.51 -17.74 -30.02
C GLU A 38 -0.32 -16.77 -30.10
N ILE A 39 -0.12 -16.14 -31.26
CA ILE A 39 0.90 -15.10 -31.44
C ILE A 39 0.66 -13.97 -30.45
N GLN A 40 1.74 -13.52 -29.81
CA GLN A 40 1.70 -12.43 -28.85
C GLN A 40 2.16 -11.12 -29.49
N PHE A 41 1.41 -10.05 -29.28
CA PHE A 41 1.77 -8.70 -29.71
C PHE A 41 2.37 -7.95 -28.54
N SER A 42 3.58 -7.45 -28.73
CA SER A 42 4.38 -6.83 -27.67
C SER A 42 5.18 -5.66 -28.22
N SER A 43 6.12 -5.18 -27.42
CA SER A 43 7.12 -4.20 -27.83
C SER A 43 8.47 -4.59 -27.24
N VAL A 44 9.51 -4.52 -28.06
CA VAL A 44 10.88 -4.73 -27.59
C VAL A 44 11.53 -3.39 -27.25
N ARG A 45 12.34 -3.43 -26.21
CA ARG A 45 13.09 -2.30 -25.69
C ARG A 45 14.55 -2.42 -26.12
N ILE A 46 15.14 -1.34 -26.66
CA ILE A 46 16.49 -1.37 -27.22
C ILE A 46 17.27 -0.13 -26.83
N GLY A 47 18.58 -0.29 -26.62
CA GLY A 47 19.50 0.79 -26.29
C GLY A 47 19.59 1.06 -24.77
N PRO A 48 19.85 2.31 -24.35
CA PRO A 48 20.26 3.45 -25.18
C PRO A 48 21.50 3.11 -26.02
N PHE A 49 21.63 3.71 -27.20
CA PHE A 49 22.77 3.46 -28.10
C PHE A 49 23.98 4.31 -27.72
N LEU A 50 23.74 5.47 -27.08
CA LEU A 50 24.77 6.38 -26.60
C LEU A 50 24.62 6.62 -25.09
N ASN A 51 25.75 6.77 -24.39
CA ASN A 51 25.76 6.98 -22.94
C ASN A 51 25.06 8.28 -22.50
N GLU A 52 24.97 9.27 -23.37
CA GLU A 52 24.32 10.55 -23.07
C GLU A 52 22.79 10.52 -23.23
N GLU A 53 22.23 9.48 -23.86
CA GLU A 53 20.79 9.36 -24.07
C GLU A 53 20.06 9.11 -22.75
N ARG A 54 19.12 10.00 -22.42
CA ARG A 54 18.28 9.89 -21.21
C ARG A 54 16.92 9.32 -21.53
N GLY A 55 16.92 8.18 -22.21
CA GLY A 55 15.73 7.46 -22.60
C GLY A 55 16.08 6.17 -23.31
N GLN A 56 15.07 5.59 -23.92
CA GLN A 56 15.13 4.24 -24.46
C GLN A 56 14.29 4.14 -25.73
N TYR A 57 14.71 3.31 -26.67
CA TYR A 57 13.97 3.08 -27.91
C TYR A 57 13.04 1.87 -27.76
N TYR A 58 11.86 1.98 -28.36
CA TYR A 58 10.87 0.92 -28.42
C TYR A 58 10.42 0.68 -29.85
N THR A 59 10.14 -0.57 -30.19
CA THR A 59 9.44 -0.91 -31.44
C THR A 59 8.47 -2.05 -31.20
N ASN A 60 7.42 -2.12 -32.02
CA ASN A 60 6.44 -3.18 -31.93
C ASN A 60 7.05 -4.51 -32.35
N SER A 61 6.66 -5.58 -31.68
CA SER A 61 7.09 -6.94 -31.99
C SER A 61 5.89 -7.89 -32.04
N VAL A 62 6.06 -8.95 -32.81
CA VAL A 62 5.15 -10.08 -32.91
C VAL A 62 5.94 -11.31 -32.48
N GLY A 63 5.67 -11.82 -31.30
CA GLY A 63 6.34 -12.99 -30.76
C GLY A 63 5.80 -14.28 -31.34
N LEU A 64 6.73 -15.12 -31.82
CA LEU A 64 6.43 -16.37 -32.53
C LEU A 64 6.60 -17.60 -31.63
N VAL A 65 7.19 -17.45 -30.44
CA VAL A 65 7.28 -18.49 -29.42
C VAL A 65 6.12 -18.31 -28.44
N LYS A 66 5.43 -19.41 -28.10
CA LYS A 66 4.35 -19.40 -27.11
C LYS A 66 4.87 -19.71 -25.71
N ASN A 67 5.70 -20.73 -25.60
CA ASN A 67 6.21 -21.23 -24.33
C ASN A 67 7.52 -21.97 -24.55
N SER A 68 8.32 -22.10 -23.50
CA SER A 68 9.61 -22.78 -23.53
C SER A 68 9.88 -23.55 -22.23
N GLU A 69 10.81 -24.50 -22.28
CA GLU A 69 11.14 -25.35 -21.14
C GLU A 69 11.69 -24.58 -19.93
N HIS A 70 12.56 -23.60 -20.19
CA HIS A 70 13.33 -22.92 -19.16
C HIS A 70 12.96 -21.45 -18.97
N TYR A 71 12.35 -20.81 -19.98
CA TYR A 71 12.05 -19.38 -19.97
C TYR A 71 10.55 -19.07 -19.87
N GLY A 72 9.69 -20.10 -19.89
CA GLY A 72 8.25 -19.92 -19.81
C GLY A 72 7.69 -19.21 -21.05
N GLU A 73 6.70 -18.34 -20.83
CA GLU A 73 6.12 -17.47 -21.84
C GLU A 73 7.06 -16.29 -22.14
N ASP A 74 8.05 -16.56 -22.99
CA ASP A 74 9.00 -15.57 -23.50
C ASP A 74 8.87 -15.50 -25.03
N PRO A 75 7.85 -14.75 -25.52
CA PRO A 75 7.51 -14.73 -26.93
C PRO A 75 8.54 -13.97 -27.77
N GLU A 76 9.40 -13.16 -27.14
CA GLU A 76 10.42 -12.34 -27.80
C GLU A 76 11.68 -13.09 -28.26
N ILE A 77 11.79 -14.39 -27.92
CA ILE A 77 12.88 -15.28 -28.34
C ILE A 77 12.97 -15.43 -29.86
N LEU A 78 11.84 -15.33 -30.56
CA LEU A 78 11.80 -15.24 -32.01
C LEU A 78 10.66 -14.32 -32.40
N ILE A 79 10.98 -13.23 -33.08
CA ILE A 79 10.03 -12.15 -33.36
C ILE A 79 9.97 -11.76 -34.82
N TRP A 80 8.80 -11.26 -35.21
CA TRP A 80 8.61 -10.42 -36.39
C TRP A 80 8.49 -8.96 -35.97
N LEU A 81 9.22 -8.07 -36.63
CA LEU A 81 9.28 -6.63 -36.35
C LEU A 81 8.52 -5.87 -37.45
N PRO A 82 7.22 -5.60 -37.29
CA PRO A 82 6.35 -5.10 -38.36
C PRO A 82 6.76 -3.76 -38.96
N ARG A 83 7.37 -2.87 -38.16
CA ARG A 83 7.80 -1.54 -38.60
C ARG A 83 9.19 -1.53 -39.25
N ILE A 84 9.98 -2.58 -39.01
CA ILE A 84 11.31 -2.79 -39.60
C ILE A 84 11.17 -3.67 -40.85
N GLY A 85 10.21 -4.61 -40.85
CA GLY A 85 10.01 -5.58 -41.92
C GLY A 85 10.98 -6.77 -41.86
N LEU A 86 11.50 -7.10 -40.68
CA LEU A 86 12.49 -8.16 -40.47
C LEU A 86 12.09 -9.11 -39.34
N TYR A 87 12.64 -10.32 -39.41
CA TYR A 87 12.67 -11.24 -38.27
C TYR A 87 13.87 -10.96 -37.37
N GLY A 88 13.77 -11.33 -36.10
CA GLY A 88 14.85 -11.17 -35.14
C GLY A 88 14.68 -11.99 -33.87
N THR A 89 15.57 -11.75 -32.91
CA THR A 89 15.49 -12.21 -31.53
C THR A 89 15.90 -11.05 -30.63
N TRP A 90 15.26 -10.94 -29.46
CA TRP A 90 15.56 -9.90 -28.48
C TRP A 90 16.26 -10.52 -27.26
N ASP A 91 17.43 -10.00 -26.91
CA ASP A 91 18.10 -10.32 -25.66
C ASP A 91 17.65 -9.32 -24.59
N SER A 92 16.70 -9.76 -23.76
CA SER A 92 16.15 -8.96 -22.66
C SER A 92 17.15 -8.67 -21.54
N SER A 93 18.26 -9.43 -21.45
CA SER A 93 19.29 -9.21 -20.42
C SER A 93 20.21 -8.04 -20.75
N HIS A 94 20.39 -7.76 -22.05
CA HIS A 94 21.24 -6.69 -22.55
C HIS A 94 20.48 -5.58 -23.29
N ASP A 95 19.15 -5.69 -23.41
CA ASP A 95 18.31 -4.80 -24.24
C ASP A 95 18.81 -4.72 -25.70
N GLU A 96 19.30 -5.84 -26.23
CA GLU A 96 19.84 -5.93 -27.58
C GLU A 96 18.84 -6.57 -28.54
N LEU A 97 18.68 -5.97 -29.73
CA LEU A 97 17.89 -6.55 -30.81
C LEU A 97 18.80 -7.08 -31.91
N HIS A 98 18.76 -8.39 -32.14
CA HIS A 98 19.42 -9.04 -33.26
C HIS A 98 18.42 -9.24 -34.40
N VAL A 99 18.70 -8.67 -35.57
CA VAL A 99 17.85 -8.80 -36.77
C VAL A 99 18.46 -9.78 -37.78
N PHE A 100 17.61 -10.33 -38.66
CA PHE A 100 17.99 -11.25 -39.74
C PHE A 100 17.70 -10.63 -41.12
N PRO A 101 18.57 -9.75 -41.67
CA PRO A 101 18.27 -8.93 -42.86
C PRO A 101 17.97 -9.71 -44.14
N ASP A 102 18.61 -10.87 -44.32
CA ASP A 102 18.54 -11.66 -45.57
C ASP A 102 17.59 -12.86 -45.46
N ARG A 103 16.65 -12.84 -44.52
CA ARG A 103 15.79 -13.99 -44.20
C ARG A 103 14.31 -13.64 -44.27
N ASN A 104 13.53 -14.59 -44.80
CA ASN A 104 12.08 -14.61 -44.73
C ASN A 104 11.59 -15.91 -44.09
N TRP A 105 10.31 -16.01 -43.76
CA TRP A 105 9.77 -17.19 -43.09
C TRP A 105 10.00 -18.46 -43.89
N THR A 106 9.79 -18.41 -45.22
CA THR A 106 10.01 -19.54 -46.12
C THR A 106 11.43 -20.09 -46.01
N SER A 107 12.43 -19.23 -45.87
CA SER A 107 13.84 -19.61 -45.71
C SER A 107 14.19 -20.14 -44.31
N MET A 108 13.43 -19.77 -43.29
CA MET A 108 13.70 -20.10 -41.89
C MET A 108 12.97 -21.37 -41.43
N LYS A 109 11.74 -21.59 -41.91
CA LYS A 109 10.80 -22.56 -41.32
C LYS A 109 11.24 -24.01 -41.36
N SER A 110 12.15 -24.38 -42.26
CA SER A 110 12.70 -25.75 -42.32
C SER A 110 13.64 -26.08 -41.17
N ASN A 111 14.30 -25.06 -40.58
CA ASN A 111 15.17 -25.21 -39.42
C ASN A 111 15.21 -23.89 -38.63
N LEU A 112 14.43 -23.81 -37.55
CA LEU A 112 14.33 -22.62 -36.71
C LEU A 112 15.39 -22.56 -35.60
N VAL A 113 16.09 -23.67 -35.33
CA VAL A 113 17.07 -23.78 -34.24
C VAL A 113 18.16 -22.70 -34.29
N PRO A 114 18.80 -22.41 -35.45
CA PRO A 114 19.86 -21.40 -35.50
C PRO A 114 19.39 -19.99 -35.19
N PHE A 115 18.10 -19.69 -35.40
CA PHE A 115 17.50 -18.37 -35.17
C PHE A 115 17.07 -18.20 -33.72
N ILE A 116 16.48 -19.24 -33.12
CA ILE A 116 16.16 -19.27 -31.70
C ILE A 116 17.43 -19.17 -30.87
N GLU A 117 18.48 -19.93 -31.22
CA GLU A 117 19.73 -19.93 -30.46
C GLU A 117 20.63 -18.70 -30.72
N ALA A 118 20.24 -17.79 -31.61
CA ALA A 118 21.08 -16.68 -32.04
C ALA A 118 21.44 -15.73 -30.88
N GLN A 119 20.49 -15.42 -29.99
CA GLN A 119 20.71 -14.53 -28.86
C GLN A 119 21.76 -15.07 -27.86
N TRP A 120 21.87 -16.39 -27.69
CA TRP A 120 22.85 -16.99 -26.78
C TRP A 120 24.18 -17.32 -27.46
N GLY A 121 24.25 -17.27 -28.80
CA GLY A 121 25.43 -17.69 -29.57
C GLY A 121 25.80 -19.16 -29.39
N THR A 122 24.87 -20.01 -28.92
CA THR A 122 25.14 -21.39 -28.50
C THR A 122 25.08 -22.41 -29.64
N TYR A 123 24.56 -22.03 -30.81
CA TYR A 123 24.45 -22.91 -31.97
C TYR A 123 25.81 -23.36 -32.51
N ARG A 124 26.03 -24.67 -32.59
CA ARG A 124 27.29 -25.30 -33.01
C ARG A 124 27.28 -25.86 -34.45
N GLY A 125 26.15 -25.80 -35.14
CA GLY A 125 26.02 -26.28 -36.53
C GLY A 125 26.73 -25.38 -37.54
N SER A 126 26.89 -25.87 -38.78
CA SER A 126 27.55 -25.12 -39.86
C SER A 126 26.65 -24.07 -40.52
N ASP A 127 25.34 -24.14 -40.32
CA ASP A 127 24.28 -23.23 -40.80
C ASP A 127 23.87 -22.19 -39.75
N LYS A 128 24.85 -21.56 -39.08
CA LYS A 128 24.60 -20.45 -38.15
C LYS A 128 23.74 -19.37 -38.78
N ALA A 129 22.76 -18.86 -38.04
CA ALA A 129 22.00 -17.70 -38.45
C ALA A 129 22.93 -16.49 -38.54
N ASN A 130 23.05 -15.90 -39.73
CA ASN A 130 23.67 -14.60 -39.88
C ASN A 130 22.72 -13.56 -39.28
N HIS A 131 23.14 -12.93 -38.20
CA HIS A 131 22.38 -11.89 -37.53
C HIS A 131 23.24 -10.65 -37.33
N ARG A 132 22.57 -9.51 -37.17
CA ARG A 132 23.21 -8.24 -36.87
C ARG A 132 22.53 -7.64 -35.64
N THR A 133 23.30 -7.32 -34.62
CA THR A 133 22.84 -6.50 -33.50
C THR A 133 22.64 -5.07 -33.98
N LEU A 134 21.50 -4.46 -33.68
CA LEU A 134 21.29 -3.05 -33.98
C LEU A 134 22.08 -2.19 -32.99
N GLU A 135 22.94 -1.32 -33.51
CA GLU A 135 23.79 -0.41 -32.73
C GLU A 135 23.32 1.05 -32.82
N SER A 136 22.30 1.35 -33.64
CA SER A 136 21.68 2.67 -33.73
C SER A 136 20.23 2.59 -34.22
N ALA A 137 19.45 3.64 -33.95
CA ALA A 137 18.11 3.80 -34.49
C ALA A 137 18.09 4.36 -35.93
N GLU A 138 19.21 4.88 -36.45
CA GLU A 138 19.24 5.69 -37.68
C GLU A 138 18.76 4.91 -38.91
N GLU A 139 19.18 3.65 -39.04
CA GLU A 139 18.84 2.78 -40.17
C GLU A 139 17.32 2.57 -40.30
N TYR A 140 16.61 2.56 -39.16
CA TYR A 140 15.17 2.36 -39.09
C TYR A 140 14.49 3.45 -38.24
N ALA A 141 14.87 4.72 -38.42
CA ALA A 141 14.46 5.80 -37.54
C ALA A 141 12.93 5.92 -37.39
N ALA A 142 12.17 5.67 -38.45
CA ALA A 142 10.70 5.70 -38.43
C ALA A 142 10.07 4.49 -37.73
N ALA A 143 10.84 3.43 -37.45
CA ALA A 143 10.38 2.20 -36.81
C ALA A 143 10.53 2.23 -35.28
N PHE A 144 11.28 3.20 -34.74
CA PHE A 144 11.54 3.33 -33.32
C PHE A 144 10.83 4.52 -32.70
N ASP A 145 10.46 4.36 -31.44
CA ASP A 145 9.92 5.40 -30.57
C ASP A 145 10.89 5.63 -29.42
N PHE A 146 11.48 6.82 -29.36
CA PHE A 146 12.33 7.22 -28.23
C PHE A 146 11.47 7.76 -27.09
N ILE A 147 11.55 7.12 -25.94
CA ILE A 147 10.80 7.50 -24.73
C ILE A 147 11.81 7.88 -23.63
N PRO A 148 11.82 9.14 -23.17
CA PRO A 148 12.70 9.56 -22.09
C PRO A 148 12.41 8.86 -20.75
N TYR A 149 13.42 8.77 -19.90
CA TYR A 149 13.23 8.33 -18.51
C TYR A 149 12.54 9.40 -17.66
N ASN A 150 11.92 9.00 -16.55
CA ASN A 150 11.39 9.88 -15.51
C ASN A 150 10.38 10.94 -16.04
N LEU A 151 9.56 10.56 -17.01
CA LEU A 151 8.55 11.47 -17.58
C LEU A 151 7.50 11.90 -16.53
N ASN A 152 7.20 11.05 -15.56
CA ASN A 152 6.34 11.36 -14.42
C ASN A 152 6.88 12.56 -13.60
N GLU A 153 8.17 12.57 -13.26
CA GLU A 153 8.80 13.70 -12.56
C GLU A 153 8.80 14.96 -13.42
N THR A 154 9.06 14.79 -14.72
CA THR A 154 9.10 15.88 -15.69
C THR A 154 7.74 16.59 -15.78
N VAL A 155 6.65 15.83 -15.99
CA VAL A 155 5.29 16.36 -16.13
C VAL A 155 4.81 17.11 -14.88
N ARG A 156 5.22 16.69 -13.67
CA ARG A 156 4.89 17.40 -12.41
C ARG A 156 5.39 18.85 -12.38
N THR A 157 6.44 19.17 -13.15
CA THR A 157 7.00 20.54 -13.23
C THR A 157 6.36 21.40 -14.32
N PHE A 158 5.58 20.80 -15.22
CA PHE A 158 5.04 21.47 -16.39
C PHE A 158 3.88 22.42 -16.08
N SER A 159 3.84 23.55 -16.79
CA SER A 159 2.62 24.34 -16.90
C SER A 159 1.61 23.65 -17.83
N ASP A 160 0.35 24.09 -17.84
CA ASP A 160 -0.65 23.44 -18.72
C ASP A 160 -0.36 23.63 -20.21
N GLY A 161 0.30 24.73 -20.58
CA GLY A 161 0.77 24.95 -21.95
C GLY A 161 1.82 23.92 -22.37
N ASP A 162 2.73 23.58 -21.45
CA ASP A 162 3.78 22.58 -21.68
C ASP A 162 3.20 21.16 -21.78
N LEU A 163 2.08 20.87 -21.10
CA LEU A 163 1.40 19.57 -21.20
C LEU A 163 0.91 19.28 -22.62
N ASN A 164 0.38 20.28 -23.35
CA ASN A 164 -0.04 20.07 -24.73
C ASN A 164 1.17 19.72 -25.63
N GLY A 165 2.28 20.46 -25.49
CA GLY A 165 3.52 20.16 -26.23
C GLY A 165 4.13 18.80 -25.87
N PHE A 166 3.96 18.37 -24.62
CA PHE A 166 4.33 17.02 -24.17
C PHE A 166 3.50 15.94 -24.87
N LEU A 167 2.16 16.09 -24.89
CA LEU A 167 1.27 15.16 -25.56
C LEU A 167 1.55 15.10 -27.07
N ASP A 168 1.69 16.25 -27.74
CA ASP A 168 2.03 16.32 -29.16
C ASP A 168 3.31 15.55 -29.50
N ARG A 169 4.28 15.53 -28.59
CA ARG A 169 5.57 14.87 -28.79
C ARG A 169 5.54 13.38 -28.49
N TYR A 170 4.91 12.96 -27.40
CA TYR A 170 5.10 11.60 -26.86
C TYR A 170 3.82 10.74 -26.81
N GLU A 171 2.62 11.33 -26.92
CA GLU A 171 1.36 10.57 -26.78
C GLU A 171 1.30 9.41 -27.77
N SER A 172 1.51 9.68 -29.05
CA SER A 172 1.45 8.64 -30.09
C SER A 172 2.54 7.57 -29.95
N ALA A 173 3.73 7.96 -29.48
CA ALA A 173 4.85 7.05 -29.27
C ALA A 173 4.54 6.06 -28.13
N VAL A 174 4.14 6.56 -26.96
CA VAL A 174 3.79 5.71 -25.81
C VAL A 174 2.54 4.86 -26.10
N LEU A 175 1.52 5.42 -26.77
CA LEU A 175 0.29 4.69 -27.08
C LEU A 175 0.48 3.49 -28.02
N ARG A 176 1.60 3.43 -28.76
CA ARG A 176 1.98 2.28 -29.59
C ARG A 176 2.50 1.09 -28.78
N HIS A 177 2.81 1.28 -27.50
CA HIS A 177 3.47 0.28 -26.66
C HIS A 177 2.65 -0.03 -25.40
N PRO A 178 1.50 -0.73 -25.50
CA PRO A 178 0.74 -1.20 -24.32
C PRO A 178 1.42 -2.38 -23.63
N ASN A 179 1.13 -2.57 -22.33
CA ASN A 179 1.58 -3.72 -21.53
C ASN A 179 3.11 -3.86 -21.37
N VAL A 180 3.85 -2.76 -21.44
CA VAL A 180 5.31 -2.72 -21.27
C VAL A 180 5.64 -2.21 -19.87
N SER A 181 6.14 -3.09 -19.00
CA SER A 181 6.43 -2.76 -17.59
C SER A 181 7.45 -1.63 -17.42
N SER A 182 8.42 -1.50 -18.34
CA SER A 182 9.42 -0.42 -18.30
C SER A 182 8.86 0.97 -18.67
N LEU A 183 7.62 1.05 -19.15
CA LEU A 183 6.94 2.30 -19.50
C LEU A 183 5.98 2.81 -18.41
N ASP A 184 6.04 2.23 -17.21
CA ASP A 184 5.21 2.59 -16.05
C ASP A 184 5.17 4.12 -15.79
N ASP A 185 6.33 4.79 -15.79
CA ASP A 185 6.43 6.25 -15.62
C ASP A 185 5.83 7.03 -16.79
N ALA A 186 5.96 6.52 -18.02
CA ALA A 186 5.42 7.17 -19.21
C ALA A 186 3.90 7.05 -19.26
N TYR A 187 3.35 5.90 -18.90
CA TYR A 187 1.89 5.70 -18.75
C TYR A 187 1.33 6.64 -17.69
N PHE A 188 2.02 6.75 -16.55
CA PHE A 188 1.60 7.65 -15.48
C PHE A 188 1.67 9.11 -15.92
N ALA A 189 2.73 9.53 -16.61
CA ALA A 189 2.90 10.88 -17.12
C ALA A 189 1.79 11.29 -18.10
N LEU A 190 1.38 10.38 -19.00
CA LEU A 190 0.22 10.60 -19.86
C LEU A 190 -1.08 10.69 -19.06
N ALA A 191 -1.31 9.77 -18.12
CA ALA A 191 -2.51 9.77 -17.28
C ALA A 191 -2.64 11.08 -16.47
N GLU A 192 -1.54 11.56 -15.89
CA GLU A 192 -1.47 12.83 -15.16
C GLU A 192 -1.73 14.03 -16.09
N SER A 193 -1.17 14.02 -17.30
CA SER A 193 -1.40 15.07 -18.30
C SER A 193 -2.87 15.14 -18.72
N TYR A 194 -3.49 13.98 -19.00
CA TYR A 194 -4.92 13.89 -19.34
C TYR A 194 -5.82 14.36 -18.21
N PHE A 195 -5.51 13.96 -16.98
CA PHE A 195 -6.23 14.41 -15.79
C PHE A 195 -6.17 15.92 -15.63
N ARG A 196 -4.96 16.50 -15.66
CA ARG A 196 -4.77 17.95 -15.47
C ARG A 196 -5.44 18.79 -16.55
N LEU A 197 -5.37 18.35 -17.81
CA LEU A 197 -6.06 19.04 -18.92
C LEU A 197 -7.58 18.85 -18.84
N GLY A 198 -8.06 17.64 -18.55
CA GLY A 198 -9.49 17.34 -18.43
C GLY A 198 -10.19 18.06 -17.28
N GLN A 199 -9.49 18.33 -16.17
CA GLN A 199 -10.00 19.16 -15.08
C GLN A 199 -10.25 20.63 -15.48
N LYS A 200 -9.69 21.10 -16.62
CA LYS A 200 -9.82 22.48 -17.10
C LYS A 200 -10.71 22.60 -18.33
N ASP A 201 -10.67 21.61 -19.21
CA ASP A 201 -11.47 21.56 -20.44
C ASP A 201 -12.74 20.74 -20.22
N LEU A 202 -13.71 21.35 -19.52
CA LEU A 202 -14.97 20.69 -19.14
C LEU A 202 -15.81 20.25 -20.35
N ASP A 203 -15.70 20.95 -21.48
CA ASP A 203 -16.41 20.61 -22.72
C ASP A 203 -15.92 19.29 -23.34
N ARG A 204 -14.69 18.88 -23.02
CA ARG A 204 -14.06 17.63 -23.49
C ARG A 204 -13.67 16.68 -22.36
N GLU A 205 -14.18 16.90 -21.15
CA GLU A 205 -13.81 16.12 -19.97
C GLU A 205 -13.93 14.61 -20.23
N GLU A 206 -15.04 14.19 -20.82
CA GLU A 206 -15.31 12.78 -21.14
C GLU A 206 -14.29 12.20 -22.13
N GLN A 207 -13.81 13.00 -23.10
CA GLN A 207 -12.76 12.56 -24.02
C GLN A 207 -11.44 12.33 -23.27
N TRP A 208 -11.09 13.22 -22.34
CA TRP A 208 -9.91 13.08 -21.49
C TRP A 208 -10.01 11.89 -20.53
N LYS A 209 -11.18 11.66 -19.91
CA LYS A 209 -11.44 10.47 -19.09
C LYS A 209 -11.23 9.19 -19.89
N ASN A 210 -11.79 9.11 -21.09
CA ASN A 210 -11.62 7.94 -21.96
C ASN A 210 -10.14 7.70 -22.37
N LYS A 211 -9.38 8.77 -22.67
CA LYS A 211 -7.92 8.66 -22.88
C LYS A 211 -7.20 8.15 -21.62
N CYS A 212 -7.58 8.66 -20.45
CA CYS A 212 -7.03 8.27 -19.17
C CYS A 212 -7.30 6.78 -18.84
N LEU A 213 -8.53 6.32 -19.01
CA LEU A 213 -8.89 4.91 -18.81
C LEU A 213 -8.10 4.00 -19.75
N ARG A 214 -8.00 4.38 -21.03
CA ARG A 214 -7.21 3.63 -22.02
C ARG A 214 -5.75 3.48 -21.58
N ILE A 215 -5.08 4.55 -21.12
CA ILE A 215 -3.68 4.44 -20.70
C ILE A 215 -3.52 3.69 -19.36
N LEU A 216 -4.50 3.79 -18.46
CA LEU A 216 -4.51 3.00 -17.22
C LEU A 216 -4.69 1.49 -17.51
N ASP A 217 -5.28 1.11 -18.65
CA ASP A 217 -5.36 -0.29 -19.10
C ASP A 217 -4.06 -0.81 -19.72
N TYR A 218 -3.04 0.03 -19.91
CA TYR A 218 -1.75 -0.39 -20.47
C TYR A 218 -0.81 -0.98 -19.42
N TYR A 219 -1.13 -0.86 -18.13
CA TYR A 219 -0.36 -1.52 -17.09
C TYR A 219 -0.59 -3.03 -17.19
N PRO A 220 0.46 -3.86 -17.19
CA PRO A 220 0.31 -5.31 -17.10
C PRO A 220 -0.59 -5.75 -15.94
N ALA A 221 -1.23 -6.91 -16.10
CA ALA A 221 -2.08 -7.47 -15.05
C ALA A 221 -1.32 -7.55 -13.71
N ASP A 222 -1.97 -7.13 -12.63
CA ASP A 222 -1.43 -7.09 -11.27
C ASP A 222 -0.16 -6.24 -11.06
N SER A 223 0.30 -5.49 -12.08
CA SER A 223 1.52 -4.66 -11.98
C SER A 223 1.25 -3.21 -11.56
N PHE A 224 -0.02 -2.80 -11.48
CA PHE A 224 -0.37 -1.45 -11.05
C PHE A 224 -0.06 -1.27 -9.56
N HIS A 225 0.91 -0.39 -9.28
CA HIS A 225 1.47 -0.16 -7.94
C HIS A 225 1.48 1.33 -7.55
N ARG A 226 0.70 2.14 -8.27
CA ARG A 226 0.58 3.59 -8.06
C ARG A 226 -0.74 3.96 -7.36
N GLU A 227 -1.29 3.07 -6.53
CA GLU A 227 -2.60 3.26 -5.89
C GLU A 227 -2.70 4.58 -5.12
N ARG A 228 -1.60 5.02 -4.49
CA ARG A 228 -1.53 6.31 -3.81
C ARG A 228 -1.37 7.48 -4.78
N ASP A 229 -0.34 7.46 -5.62
CA ASP A 229 0.04 8.59 -6.49
C ASP A 229 -0.99 8.83 -7.60
N ALA A 230 -1.66 7.78 -8.06
CA ALA A 230 -2.68 7.82 -9.10
C ALA A 230 -4.11 7.86 -8.56
N ALA A 231 -4.31 7.84 -7.24
CA ALA A 231 -5.64 7.70 -6.63
C ALA A 231 -6.65 8.69 -7.22
N GLU A 232 -6.25 9.97 -7.28
CA GLU A 232 -7.09 11.05 -7.77
C GLU A 232 -7.40 10.88 -9.27
N ILE A 233 -6.39 10.54 -10.07
CA ILE A 233 -6.49 10.32 -11.51
C ILE A 233 -7.44 9.15 -11.81
N CYS A 234 -7.21 8.00 -11.18
CA CYS A 234 -7.98 6.78 -11.43
C CYS A 234 -9.45 6.95 -11.06
N VAL A 235 -9.72 7.57 -9.91
CA VAL A 235 -11.09 7.81 -9.48
C VAL A 235 -11.76 8.83 -10.38
N TRP A 236 -11.13 9.99 -10.64
CA TRP A 236 -11.68 11.00 -11.55
C TRP A 236 -12.04 10.39 -12.91
N ALA A 237 -11.16 9.56 -13.47
CA ALA A 237 -11.37 8.90 -14.75
C ALA A 237 -12.56 7.93 -14.73
N SER A 238 -12.72 7.14 -13.65
CA SER A 238 -13.88 6.28 -13.45
C SER A 238 -14.02 5.85 -11.98
N ALA A 239 -15.20 6.08 -11.42
CA ALA A 239 -15.56 5.56 -10.09
C ALA A 239 -15.43 4.04 -9.99
N GLU A 240 -15.83 3.30 -11.04
CA GLU A 240 -15.71 1.84 -11.09
C GLU A 240 -14.25 1.39 -11.04
N ARG A 241 -13.38 2.05 -11.81
CA ARG A 241 -11.94 1.76 -11.82
C ARG A 241 -11.32 2.06 -10.45
N GLY A 242 -11.64 3.19 -9.86
CA GLY A 242 -11.20 3.56 -8.51
C GLY A 242 -11.62 2.54 -7.45
N LEU A 243 -12.88 2.09 -7.48
CA LEU A 243 -13.39 1.06 -6.57
C LEU A 243 -12.71 -0.30 -6.78
N LYS A 244 -12.44 -0.69 -8.03
CA LYS A 244 -11.69 -1.91 -8.33
C LYS A 244 -10.29 -1.85 -7.72
N ILE A 245 -9.55 -0.77 -7.96
CA ILE A 245 -8.20 -0.57 -7.40
C ILE A 245 -8.25 -0.59 -5.87
N PHE A 246 -9.26 0.03 -5.26
CA PHE A 246 -9.43 -0.01 -3.82
C PHE A 246 -9.68 -1.43 -3.31
N ARG A 247 -10.55 -2.22 -3.94
CA ARG A 247 -10.76 -3.64 -3.57
C ARG A 247 -9.49 -4.47 -3.71
N ASP A 248 -8.78 -4.32 -4.83
CA ASP A 248 -7.53 -5.01 -5.08
C ASP A 248 -6.50 -4.64 -3.99
N LEU A 249 -6.43 -3.37 -3.59
CA LEU A 249 -5.57 -2.92 -2.49
C LEU A 249 -5.95 -3.55 -1.14
N LEU A 250 -7.24 -3.73 -0.86
CA LEU A 250 -7.72 -4.38 0.37
C LEU A 250 -7.40 -5.87 0.41
N ASP A 251 -7.32 -6.53 -0.74
CA ASP A 251 -7.00 -7.95 -0.86
C ASP A 251 -5.49 -8.22 -0.96
N LYS A 252 -4.67 -7.20 -1.24
CA LYS A 252 -3.21 -7.29 -1.16
C LYS A 252 -2.76 -7.40 0.30
N ASP A 253 -1.80 -8.28 0.60
CA ASP A 253 -1.12 -8.35 1.89
C ASP A 253 -0.13 -7.19 2.07
N LYS A 254 -0.66 -5.96 2.16
CA LYS A 254 0.10 -4.74 2.36
C LYS A 254 0.08 -4.35 3.84
N LYS A 255 1.26 -4.04 4.38
CA LYS A 255 1.36 -3.37 5.68
C LYS A 255 0.75 -1.98 5.56
N GLN A 256 -0.33 -1.73 6.28
CA GLN A 256 -1.05 -0.45 6.38
C GLN A 256 -1.64 0.06 5.04
N PRO A 257 -2.70 -0.58 4.51
CA PRO A 257 -3.32 -0.20 3.24
C PRO A 257 -3.82 1.26 3.22
N GLU A 258 -4.17 1.83 4.39
CA GLU A 258 -4.55 3.24 4.53
C GLU A 258 -3.47 4.21 4.00
N TYR A 259 -2.19 3.88 4.16
CA TYR A 259 -1.05 4.69 3.70
C TYR A 259 -0.53 4.28 2.31
N ALA A 260 -0.86 3.07 1.85
CA ALA A 260 -0.48 2.57 0.53
C ALA A 260 -1.39 3.08 -0.60
N GLY A 261 -2.47 3.80 -0.27
CA GLY A 261 -3.38 4.39 -1.23
C GLY A 261 -4.84 4.39 -0.79
N GLY A 262 -5.20 3.62 0.24
CA GLY A 262 -6.59 3.50 0.70
C GLY A 262 -7.20 4.84 1.09
N ALA A 263 -6.49 5.65 1.87
CA ALA A 263 -6.98 6.98 2.24
C ALA A 263 -7.08 7.92 1.03
N SER A 264 -6.12 7.87 0.10
CA SER A 264 -6.13 8.69 -1.12
C SER A 264 -7.28 8.30 -2.06
N LEU A 265 -7.53 7.01 -2.27
CA LEU A 265 -8.61 6.51 -3.12
C LEU A 265 -9.98 6.91 -2.56
N LEU A 266 -10.19 6.72 -1.25
CA LEU A 266 -11.45 7.13 -0.61
C LEU A 266 -11.62 8.67 -0.59
N SER A 267 -10.54 9.43 -0.40
CA SER A 267 -10.59 10.90 -0.50
C SER A 267 -11.03 11.35 -1.89
N ALA A 268 -10.42 10.80 -2.94
CA ALA A 268 -10.78 11.11 -4.32
C ALA A 268 -12.22 10.69 -4.64
N PHE A 269 -12.67 9.54 -4.13
CA PHE A 269 -14.03 9.06 -4.33
C PHE A 269 -15.06 10.02 -3.72
N LEU A 270 -14.81 10.49 -2.51
CA LEU A 270 -15.69 11.44 -1.83
C LEU A 270 -15.70 12.82 -2.50
N VAL A 271 -14.60 13.21 -3.14
CA VAL A 271 -14.51 14.49 -3.88
C VAL A 271 -15.22 14.43 -5.22
N PHE A 272 -15.07 13.35 -5.99
CA PHE A 272 -15.60 13.29 -7.36
C PHE A 272 -16.96 12.58 -7.49
N TYR A 273 -17.26 11.63 -6.59
CA TYR A 273 -18.46 10.79 -6.63
C TYR A 273 -19.08 10.57 -5.23
N PRO A 274 -19.33 11.64 -4.46
CA PRO A 274 -19.87 11.53 -3.09
C PRO A 274 -21.19 10.74 -3.03
N GLU A 275 -22.02 10.82 -4.08
CA GLU A 275 -23.29 10.11 -4.20
C GLU A 275 -23.16 8.59 -4.22
N LEU A 276 -21.99 8.07 -4.60
CA LEU A 276 -21.73 6.64 -4.65
C LEU A 276 -21.19 6.07 -3.34
N GLY A 277 -21.29 6.82 -2.22
CA GLY A 277 -20.81 6.40 -0.90
C GLY A 277 -21.34 5.04 -0.42
N GLU A 278 -22.54 4.64 -0.85
CA GLU A 278 -23.08 3.30 -0.59
C GLU A 278 -22.18 2.18 -1.14
N SER A 279 -21.43 2.41 -2.21
CA SER A 279 -20.46 1.42 -2.74
C SER A 279 -19.31 1.15 -1.77
N ILE A 280 -18.84 2.19 -1.06
CA ILE A 280 -17.82 2.04 -0.01
C ILE A 280 -18.43 1.28 1.19
N LEU A 281 -19.68 1.58 1.51
CA LEU A 281 -20.40 0.90 2.59
C LEU A 281 -20.63 -0.59 2.29
N GLU A 282 -20.93 -0.97 1.05
CA GLU A 282 -21.03 -2.39 0.68
C GLU A 282 -19.69 -3.12 0.81
N ILE A 283 -18.57 -2.47 0.45
CA ILE A 283 -17.24 -3.05 0.64
C ILE A 283 -16.94 -3.26 2.13
N SER A 284 -17.30 -2.28 2.98
CA SER A 284 -17.04 -2.37 4.41
C SER A 284 -17.88 -3.41 5.15
N LYS A 285 -18.98 -3.90 4.58
CA LYS A 285 -19.78 -5.01 5.14
C LYS A 285 -19.03 -6.35 5.10
N ILE A 286 -17.98 -6.48 4.30
CA ILE A 286 -17.13 -7.67 4.28
C ILE A 286 -16.22 -7.61 5.52
N PRO A 287 -16.30 -8.54 6.50
CA PRO A 287 -15.61 -8.39 7.78
C PRO A 287 -14.10 -8.23 7.68
N LYS A 288 -13.45 -8.92 6.72
CA LYS A 288 -12.00 -8.79 6.47
C LYS A 288 -11.59 -7.39 5.98
N HIS A 289 -12.52 -6.62 5.42
CA HIS A 289 -12.28 -5.30 4.84
C HIS A 289 -12.66 -4.16 5.79
N THR A 290 -13.66 -4.37 6.66
CA THR A 290 -14.25 -3.34 7.54
C THR A 290 -13.20 -2.47 8.25
N ALA A 291 -12.26 -3.11 8.95
CA ALA A 291 -11.26 -2.40 9.75
C ALA A 291 -10.31 -1.56 8.88
N VAL A 292 -9.96 -2.06 7.69
CA VAL A 292 -9.07 -1.35 6.75
C VAL A 292 -9.79 -0.16 6.12
N VAL A 293 -11.06 -0.32 5.74
CA VAL A 293 -11.89 0.78 5.21
C VAL A 293 -12.04 1.88 6.26
N LEU A 294 -12.35 1.50 7.52
CA LEU A 294 -12.47 2.45 8.63
C LEU A 294 -11.17 3.24 8.85
N ARG A 295 -10.03 2.56 8.97
CA ARG A 295 -8.72 3.22 9.12
C ARG A 295 -8.37 4.11 7.92
N SER A 296 -8.78 3.73 6.72
CA SER A 296 -8.56 4.54 5.50
C SER A 296 -9.38 5.83 5.53
N LEU A 297 -10.65 5.77 5.92
CA LEU A 297 -11.52 6.94 6.08
C LEU A 297 -11.02 7.86 7.20
N GLU A 298 -10.60 7.30 8.33
CA GLU A 298 -10.07 8.09 9.44
C GLU A 298 -8.74 8.75 9.09
N THR A 299 -7.87 8.04 8.37
CA THR A 299 -6.62 8.59 7.83
C THR A 299 -6.91 9.71 6.83
N ALA A 300 -7.87 9.52 5.92
CA ALA A 300 -8.31 10.56 4.98
C ALA A 300 -8.82 11.82 5.71
N LYS A 301 -9.68 11.66 6.72
CA LYS A 301 -10.17 12.76 7.57
C LYS A 301 -9.01 13.48 8.26
N ARG A 302 -8.07 12.73 8.83
CA ARG A 302 -6.90 13.29 9.50
C ARG A 302 -6.05 14.09 8.53
N TRP A 303 -5.75 13.54 7.36
CA TRP A 303 -4.96 14.22 6.33
C TRP A 303 -5.62 15.52 5.89
N ALA A 304 -6.93 15.52 5.61
CA ALA A 304 -7.65 16.75 5.28
C ALA A 304 -7.55 17.83 6.38
N LEU A 305 -7.53 17.43 7.66
CA LEU A 305 -7.45 18.38 8.77
C LEU A 305 -6.03 18.88 9.05
N THR A 306 -5.01 18.02 8.90
CA THR A 306 -3.66 18.29 9.41
C THR A 306 -2.57 18.42 8.35
N VAL A 307 -2.75 17.89 7.14
CA VAL A 307 -1.71 17.92 6.09
C VAL A 307 -1.86 19.18 5.24
N VAL A 308 -0.76 19.95 5.14
CA VAL A 308 -0.76 21.27 4.49
C VAL A 308 -0.34 21.19 3.01
N ASN A 309 0.42 20.17 2.61
CA ASN A 309 1.05 20.06 1.29
C ASN A 309 0.54 18.89 0.43
N ASP A 310 -0.72 18.49 0.61
CA ASP A 310 -1.36 17.44 -0.18
C ASP A 310 -2.58 18.04 -0.93
N PRO A 311 -2.54 18.14 -2.27
CA PRO A 311 -3.61 18.78 -3.05
C PRO A 311 -4.97 18.08 -2.87
N LEU A 312 -4.98 16.75 -2.79
CA LEU A 312 -6.21 15.99 -2.66
C LEU A 312 -6.83 16.15 -1.26
N ALA A 313 -6.01 16.10 -0.21
CA ALA A 313 -6.44 16.37 1.15
C ALA A 313 -6.96 17.81 1.29
N ALA A 314 -6.35 18.78 0.60
CA ALA A 314 -6.82 20.16 0.55
C ALA A 314 -8.18 20.27 -0.16
N LYS A 315 -8.39 19.56 -1.28
CA LYS A 315 -9.70 19.48 -1.96
C LYS A 315 -10.77 18.89 -1.04
N LEU A 316 -10.47 17.75 -0.41
CA LEU A 316 -11.38 17.10 0.55
C LEU A 316 -11.74 18.05 1.70
N LYS A 317 -10.76 18.76 2.28
CA LYS A 317 -10.99 19.75 3.35
C LYS A 317 -11.93 20.89 2.91
N GLN A 318 -11.79 21.36 1.67
CA GLN A 318 -12.57 22.48 1.14
C GLN A 318 -14.00 22.07 0.78
N ASP A 319 -14.22 20.81 0.42
CA ASP A 319 -15.54 20.26 0.13
C ASP A 319 -16.26 19.82 1.43
N ARG A 320 -17.17 20.68 1.90
CA ARG A 320 -17.98 20.41 3.10
C ARG A 320 -18.89 19.19 2.93
N GLY A 321 -19.44 18.97 1.74
CA GLY A 321 -20.34 17.84 1.46
C GLY A 321 -19.58 16.51 1.49
N ALA A 322 -18.37 16.49 0.93
CA ALA A 322 -17.48 15.34 1.01
C ALA A 322 -17.06 15.03 2.46
N MET A 323 -16.72 16.04 3.26
CA MET A 323 -16.37 15.86 4.69
C MET A 323 -17.54 15.37 5.55
N GLU A 324 -18.75 15.83 5.25
CA GLU A 324 -19.97 15.34 5.88
C GLU A 324 -20.23 13.87 5.49
N SER A 325 -20.16 13.56 4.20
CA SER A 325 -20.32 12.19 3.68
C SER A 325 -19.29 11.23 4.27
N LEU A 326 -18.04 11.68 4.42
CA LEU A 326 -16.98 10.92 5.09
C LEU A 326 -17.40 10.57 6.52
N SER A 327 -17.85 11.57 7.28
CA SER A 327 -18.21 11.39 8.69
C SER A 327 -19.43 10.45 8.84
N GLN A 328 -20.43 10.61 7.97
CA GLN A 328 -21.59 9.71 7.90
C GLN A 328 -21.19 8.28 7.54
N LEU A 329 -20.24 8.07 6.62
CA LEU A 329 -19.74 6.73 6.29
C LEU A 329 -19.04 6.08 7.47
N VAL A 330 -18.18 6.83 8.17
CA VAL A 330 -17.52 6.35 9.39
C VAL A 330 -18.57 5.92 10.42
N GLU A 331 -19.59 6.73 10.67
CA GLU A 331 -20.67 6.40 11.60
C GLU A 331 -21.47 5.16 11.18
N LYS A 332 -21.84 5.04 9.90
CA LYS A 332 -22.53 3.86 9.37
C LYS A 332 -21.70 2.59 9.51
N ILE A 333 -20.38 2.68 9.28
CA ILE A 333 -19.46 1.54 9.42
C ILE A 333 -19.29 1.17 10.89
N ASP A 334 -19.18 2.15 11.78
CA ASP A 334 -19.15 1.93 13.23
C ASP A 334 -20.43 1.20 13.68
N GLU A 335 -21.62 1.58 13.19
CA GLU A 335 -22.87 0.87 13.47
C GLU A 335 -22.89 -0.57 12.92
N ILE A 336 -22.31 -0.82 11.75
CA ILE A 336 -22.15 -2.20 11.22
C ILE A 336 -21.32 -3.05 12.19
N VAL A 337 -20.20 -2.51 12.70
CA VAL A 337 -19.35 -3.21 13.65
C VAL A 337 -20.10 -3.53 14.95
N LEU A 338 -20.88 -2.58 15.46
CA LEU A 338 -21.62 -2.73 16.72
C LEU A 338 -22.85 -3.65 16.61
N ALA A 339 -23.50 -3.70 15.44
CA ALA A 339 -24.66 -4.53 15.19
C ALA A 339 -24.31 -5.98 14.80
N ALA A 340 -23.05 -6.26 14.49
CA ALA A 340 -22.62 -7.58 14.06
C ALA A 340 -22.70 -8.63 15.18
N PRO A 341 -22.95 -9.91 14.85
CA PRO A 341 -22.94 -11.00 15.83
C PRO A 341 -21.60 -11.11 16.58
N PRO A 342 -21.60 -11.52 17.85
CA PRO A 342 -20.37 -11.77 18.60
C PRO A 342 -19.39 -12.68 17.86
N GLY A 343 -18.11 -12.32 17.85
CA GLY A 343 -17.06 -13.06 17.14
C GLY A 343 -16.88 -12.70 15.66
N THR A 344 -17.73 -11.85 15.08
CA THR A 344 -17.55 -11.35 13.70
C THR A 344 -16.30 -10.47 13.58
N TYR A 345 -16.11 -9.59 14.57
CA TYR A 345 -14.96 -8.70 14.68
C TYR A 345 -14.15 -9.02 15.93
N SER A 346 -12.88 -8.63 15.94
CA SER A 346 -12.04 -8.79 17.13
C SER A 346 -12.60 -7.94 18.28
N ALA A 347 -12.39 -8.39 19.52
CA ALA A 347 -12.81 -7.64 20.69
C ALA A 347 -12.15 -6.24 20.73
N GLU A 348 -10.92 -6.10 20.22
CA GLU A 348 -10.20 -4.83 20.12
C GLU A 348 -10.88 -3.87 19.14
N ASP A 349 -11.33 -4.37 17.97
CA ASP A 349 -12.00 -3.52 16.98
C ASP A 349 -13.34 -3.01 17.48
N VAL A 350 -14.13 -3.89 18.11
CA VAL A 350 -15.40 -3.49 18.76
C VAL A 350 -15.14 -2.49 19.88
N HIS A 351 -14.10 -2.70 20.69
CA HIS A 351 -13.72 -1.77 21.75
C HIS A 351 -13.35 -0.39 21.20
N LYS A 352 -12.51 -0.30 20.15
CA LYS A 352 -12.12 0.97 19.53
C LYS A 352 -13.34 1.79 19.09
N VAL A 353 -14.31 1.15 18.45
CA VAL A 353 -15.56 1.80 18.01
C VAL A 353 -16.37 2.33 19.20
N ARG A 354 -16.53 1.52 20.26
CA ARG A 354 -17.27 1.95 21.47
C ARG A 354 -16.54 3.05 22.24
N HIS A 355 -15.23 2.93 22.41
CA HIS A 355 -14.39 3.90 23.13
C HIS A 355 -14.42 5.29 22.49
N LYS A 356 -14.37 5.36 21.16
CA LYS A 356 -14.46 6.62 20.39
C LYS A 356 -15.70 7.44 20.72
N ARG A 357 -16.83 6.81 21.09
CA ARG A 357 -18.07 7.51 21.48
C ARG A 357 -18.02 8.15 22.86
N ILE A 358 -17.08 7.73 23.72
CA ILE A 358 -16.99 8.17 25.11
C ILE A 358 -15.73 9.00 25.39
N VAL A 359 -14.75 9.02 24.49
CA VAL A 359 -13.40 9.58 24.72
C VAL A 359 -13.40 11.05 25.15
N ASP A 360 -14.24 11.90 24.57
CA ASP A 360 -14.29 13.33 24.94
C ASP A 360 -14.78 13.53 26.39
N ARG A 361 -15.76 12.73 26.83
CA ARG A 361 -16.25 12.73 28.21
C ARG A 361 -15.21 12.17 29.16
N LEU A 362 -14.46 11.15 28.73
CA LEU A 362 -13.39 10.55 29.51
C LEU A 362 -12.25 11.55 29.77
N ILE A 363 -11.85 12.31 28.74
CA ILE A 363 -10.85 13.39 28.86
C ILE A 363 -11.32 14.44 29.87
N GLN A 364 -12.56 14.92 29.75
CA GLN A 364 -13.14 15.88 30.70
C GLN A 364 -13.19 15.30 32.13
N GLY A 365 -13.50 14.01 32.27
CA GLY A 365 -13.53 13.32 33.56
C GLY A 365 -12.17 13.34 34.27
N TRP A 366 -11.09 13.11 33.52
CA TRP A 366 -9.73 13.24 34.05
C TRP A 366 -9.39 14.68 34.47
N GLU A 367 -9.84 15.68 33.71
CA GLU A 367 -9.64 17.09 34.05
C GLU A 367 -10.34 17.50 35.35
N HIS A 368 -11.60 17.07 35.53
CA HIS A 368 -12.36 17.31 36.76
C HIS A 368 -11.74 16.58 37.96
N LEU A 369 -11.33 15.31 37.80
CA LEU A 369 -10.67 14.57 38.86
C LEU A 369 -9.38 15.27 39.33
N LYS A 370 -8.58 15.79 38.39
CA LYS A 370 -7.36 16.55 38.70
C LYS A 370 -7.65 17.81 39.53
N LYS A 371 -8.78 18.47 39.28
CA LYS A 371 -9.27 19.63 40.06
C LYS A 371 -9.95 19.24 41.37
N ARG A 372 -10.11 17.93 41.65
CA ARG A 372 -10.86 17.37 42.78
C ARG A 372 -12.37 17.69 42.73
N GLU A 373 -12.89 17.90 41.54
CA GLU A 373 -14.31 18.12 41.22
C GLU A 373 -14.99 16.74 41.10
N TYR A 374 -15.20 16.10 42.26
CA TYR A 374 -15.61 14.70 42.32
C TYR A 374 -17.04 14.46 41.83
N THR A 375 -17.95 15.40 42.05
CA THR A 375 -19.36 15.27 41.62
C THR A 375 -19.45 15.29 40.10
N GLU A 376 -18.74 16.21 39.47
CA GLU A 376 -18.64 16.38 38.02
C GLU A 376 -18.00 15.13 37.37
N THR A 377 -16.96 14.59 38.00
CA THR A 377 -16.34 13.32 37.56
C THR A 377 -17.34 12.16 37.63
N GLU A 378 -18.15 12.06 38.69
CA GLU A 378 -19.18 11.01 38.80
C GLU A 378 -20.28 11.15 37.76
N GLU A 379 -20.71 12.37 37.45
CA GLU A 379 -21.73 12.62 36.42
C GLU A 379 -21.23 12.20 35.03
N LEU A 380 -19.98 12.53 34.69
CA LEU A 380 -19.36 12.09 33.45
C LEU A 380 -19.22 10.56 33.41
N LEU A 381 -18.77 9.92 34.48
CA LEU A 381 -18.67 8.45 34.55
C LEU A 381 -20.03 7.77 34.39
N ARG A 382 -21.10 8.30 35.00
CA ARG A 382 -22.46 7.78 34.80
C ARG A 382 -22.88 7.88 33.33
N SER A 383 -22.58 9.01 32.68
CA SER A 383 -22.84 9.18 31.25
C SER A 383 -22.02 8.22 30.38
N ILE A 384 -20.75 7.98 30.71
CA ILE A 384 -19.90 7.05 29.98
C ILE A 384 -20.41 5.61 30.13
N PHE A 385 -20.71 5.17 31.35
CA PHE A 385 -21.15 3.80 31.61
C PHE A 385 -22.58 3.49 31.11
N SER A 386 -23.40 4.52 30.89
CA SER A 386 -24.65 4.42 30.12
C SER A 386 -24.41 3.87 28.72
N ASP A 387 -23.34 4.34 28.07
CA ASP A 387 -23.09 4.04 26.65
C ASP A 387 -22.12 2.86 26.50
N TYR A 388 -21.14 2.75 27.40
CA TYR A 388 -20.14 1.70 27.39
C TYR A 388 -19.62 1.38 28.80
N SER A 389 -20.34 0.49 29.50
CA SER A 389 -20.01 0.07 30.87
C SER A 389 -18.70 -0.72 31.01
N GLY A 390 -18.20 -1.29 29.90
CA GLY A 390 -17.01 -2.15 29.88
C GLY A 390 -15.71 -1.43 29.53
N ASP A 391 -15.73 -0.11 29.31
CA ASP A 391 -14.52 0.65 28.99
C ASP A 391 -13.55 0.63 30.19
N ALA A 392 -12.40 -0.01 30.02
CA ALA A 392 -11.45 -0.24 31.10
C ALA A 392 -10.71 1.05 31.49
N GLU A 393 -10.56 2.02 30.59
CA GLU A 393 -10.01 3.33 30.92
C GLU A 393 -10.98 4.17 31.76
N ALA A 394 -12.27 4.17 31.43
CA ALA A 394 -13.31 4.78 32.27
C ALA A 394 -13.44 4.08 33.63
N LEU A 395 -13.35 2.75 33.65
CA LEU A 395 -13.31 1.96 34.87
C LEU A 395 -12.05 2.26 35.72
N PHE A 396 -10.91 2.55 35.08
CA PHE A 396 -9.71 3.01 35.76
C PHE A 396 -9.91 4.41 36.38
N LEU A 397 -10.55 5.33 35.66
CA LEU A 397 -10.95 6.65 36.20
C LEU A 397 -11.87 6.49 37.43
N ASP A 398 -12.86 5.61 37.37
CA ASP A 398 -13.78 5.30 38.48
C ASP A 398 -13.04 4.75 39.71
N ALA A 399 -12.11 3.81 39.52
CA ALA A 399 -11.28 3.30 40.62
C ALA A 399 -10.39 4.40 41.23
N ARG A 400 -9.80 5.25 40.39
CA ARG A 400 -8.94 6.36 40.86
C ARG A 400 -9.74 7.43 41.59
N LEU A 401 -10.93 7.77 41.11
CA LEU A 401 -11.87 8.65 41.80
C LEU A 401 -12.23 8.08 43.18
N HIS A 402 -12.58 6.78 43.24
CA HIS A 402 -12.97 6.15 44.50
C HIS A 402 -11.84 6.22 45.53
N TRP A 403 -10.61 5.90 45.13
CA TRP A 403 -9.41 6.09 45.96
C TRP A 403 -9.31 7.53 46.47
N MET A 404 -9.36 8.53 45.57
CA MET A 404 -9.18 9.93 45.97
C MET A 404 -10.28 10.46 46.89
N LYS A 405 -11.51 9.95 46.76
CA LYS A 405 -12.63 10.30 47.64
C LYS A 405 -12.50 9.70 49.04
N THR A 406 -12.07 8.44 49.13
CA THR A 406 -11.94 7.74 50.42
C THR A 406 -10.61 8.04 51.11
N GLY A 407 -9.60 8.46 50.34
CA GLY A 407 -8.22 8.56 50.82
C GLY A 407 -7.59 7.20 51.13
N SER A 408 -8.18 6.09 50.67
CA SER A 408 -7.72 4.72 50.94
C SER A 408 -7.26 4.02 49.65
N PRO A 409 -5.97 3.67 49.55
CA PRO A 409 -5.45 2.80 48.50
C PRO A 409 -6.17 1.44 48.43
N GLU A 410 -6.54 0.87 49.58
CA GLU A 410 -7.24 -0.41 49.67
C GLU A 410 -8.61 -0.36 48.99
N GLU A 411 -9.38 0.70 49.23
CA GLU A 411 -10.70 0.84 48.60
C GLU A 411 -10.56 1.11 47.09
N GLY A 412 -9.56 1.90 46.69
CA GLY A 412 -9.20 2.07 45.27
C GLY A 412 -8.86 0.75 44.58
N MET A 413 -8.05 -0.08 45.24
CA MET A 413 -7.66 -1.41 44.77
C MET A 413 -8.86 -2.34 44.61
N LYS A 414 -9.69 -2.48 45.65
CA LYS A 414 -10.92 -3.30 45.60
C LYS A 414 -11.83 -2.86 44.46
N ARG A 415 -11.93 -1.55 44.23
CA ARG A 415 -12.71 -1.00 43.13
C ARG A 415 -12.11 -1.40 41.77
N ALA A 416 -10.79 -1.28 41.60
CA ALA A 416 -10.12 -1.71 40.38
C ALA A 416 -10.22 -3.22 40.11
N GLU A 417 -10.09 -4.06 41.15
CA GLU A 417 -10.28 -5.51 41.05
C GLU A 417 -11.70 -5.87 40.59
N LYS A 418 -12.71 -5.23 41.17
CA LYS A 418 -14.10 -5.39 40.73
C LYS A 418 -14.28 -4.95 39.27
N ASN A 419 -13.69 -3.82 38.91
CA ASN A 419 -13.79 -3.24 37.58
C ASN A 419 -13.13 -4.12 36.51
N LEU A 420 -12.04 -4.83 36.82
CA LEU A 420 -11.43 -5.80 35.90
C LEU A 420 -12.36 -6.94 35.50
N LEU A 421 -13.34 -7.30 36.33
CA LEU A 421 -14.31 -8.35 36.01
C LEU A 421 -15.32 -7.93 34.93
N THR A 422 -15.50 -6.62 34.72
CA THR A 422 -16.43 -6.06 33.75
C THR A 422 -15.73 -5.39 32.56
N ALA A 423 -14.42 -5.17 32.68
CA ALA A 423 -13.58 -4.58 31.64
C ALA A 423 -13.63 -5.41 30.35
N ALA A 424 -13.82 -4.75 29.22
CA ALA A 424 -13.87 -5.41 27.92
C ALA A 424 -12.54 -6.10 27.59
N GLU A 425 -12.62 -7.29 27.00
CA GLU A 425 -11.43 -8.10 26.69
C GLU A 425 -10.50 -7.44 25.68
N GLY A 426 -11.04 -6.67 24.73
CA GLY A 426 -10.28 -5.93 23.74
C GLY A 426 -9.65 -4.62 24.23
N ASP A 427 -9.94 -4.20 25.48
CA ASP A 427 -9.36 -2.98 26.06
C ASP A 427 -8.06 -3.32 26.80
N LEU A 428 -7.02 -3.64 26.05
CA LEU A 428 -5.73 -4.04 26.61
C LEU A 428 -5.08 -2.90 27.40
N GLU A 429 -5.17 -1.66 26.90
CA GLU A 429 -4.55 -0.49 27.52
C GLU A 429 -5.22 -0.12 28.85
N GLY A 430 -6.55 0.02 28.87
CA GLY A 430 -7.29 0.33 30.08
C GLY A 430 -7.18 -0.79 31.13
N ARG A 431 -7.16 -2.06 30.70
CA ARG A 431 -6.89 -3.19 31.61
C ARG A 431 -5.47 -3.15 32.18
N GLY A 432 -4.48 -2.79 31.36
CA GLY A 432 -3.11 -2.54 31.81
C GLY A 432 -3.06 -1.47 32.90
N ARG A 433 -3.80 -0.37 32.72
CA ARG A 433 -3.91 0.72 33.71
C ARG A 433 -4.59 0.28 35.01
N LEU A 434 -5.64 -0.53 34.94
CA LEU A 434 -6.29 -1.12 36.13
C LEU A 434 -5.33 -2.01 36.92
N HIS A 435 -4.59 -2.90 36.24
CA HIS A 435 -3.57 -3.71 36.90
C HIS A 435 -2.45 -2.86 37.51
N ASN A 436 -2.02 -1.81 36.82
CA ASN A 436 -1.04 -0.88 37.36
C ASN A 436 -1.56 -0.16 38.61
N LEU A 437 -2.83 0.27 38.64
CA LEU A 437 -3.44 0.90 39.82
C LEU A 437 -3.46 -0.05 41.02
N ILE A 438 -3.78 -1.33 40.82
CA ILE A 438 -3.72 -2.35 41.88
C ILE A 438 -2.28 -2.48 42.41
N GLY A 439 -1.29 -2.52 41.51
CA GLY A 439 0.13 -2.54 41.90
C GLY A 439 0.53 -1.33 42.72
N CYS A 440 0.15 -0.12 42.29
CA CYS A 440 0.42 1.12 43.01
C CYS A 440 -0.26 1.16 44.38
N ALA A 441 -1.50 0.66 44.49
CA ALA A 441 -2.18 0.57 45.78
C ALA A 441 -1.42 -0.34 46.75
N LEU A 442 -1.03 -1.53 46.29
CA LEU A 442 -0.24 -2.46 47.11
C LEU A 442 1.11 -1.88 47.52
N ASP A 443 1.75 -1.11 46.64
CA ASP A 443 2.98 -0.38 46.97
C ASP A 443 2.76 0.67 48.08
N GLU A 444 1.72 1.50 47.97
CA GLU A 444 1.38 2.50 48.99
C GLU A 444 1.04 1.87 50.35
N ILE A 445 0.51 0.64 50.36
CA ILE A 445 0.20 -0.14 51.59
C ILE A 445 1.45 -0.86 52.14
N GLY A 446 2.56 -0.89 51.37
CA GLY A 446 3.79 -1.59 51.75
C GLY A 446 3.80 -3.10 51.45
N LYS A 447 2.85 -3.59 50.65
CA LYS A 447 2.73 -5.00 50.23
C LYS A 447 3.47 -5.23 48.92
N TRP A 448 4.78 -5.00 48.91
CA TRP A 448 5.60 -4.95 47.70
C TRP A 448 5.63 -6.26 46.91
N GLU A 449 5.77 -7.42 47.55
CA GLU A 449 5.75 -8.71 46.85
C GLU A 449 4.41 -8.98 46.16
N GLU A 450 3.30 -8.62 46.81
CA GLU A 450 1.94 -8.76 46.28
C GLU A 450 1.69 -7.84 45.07
N SER A 451 2.43 -6.72 44.95
CA SER A 451 2.30 -5.79 43.82
C SER A 451 2.89 -6.32 42.50
N ILE A 452 3.87 -7.24 42.58
CA ILE A 452 4.63 -7.72 41.40
C ILE A 452 3.73 -8.36 40.33
N PRO A 453 2.80 -9.29 40.65
CA PRO A 453 1.91 -9.88 39.65
C PRO A 453 1.09 -8.84 38.90
N SER A 454 0.62 -7.80 39.59
CA SER A 454 -0.18 -6.73 39.00
C SER A 454 0.62 -5.90 38.01
N PHE A 455 1.81 -5.43 38.39
CA PHE A 455 2.68 -4.70 37.46
C PHE A 455 3.16 -5.56 36.29
N ARG A 456 3.44 -6.86 36.50
CA ARG A 456 3.74 -7.79 35.41
C ARG A 456 2.58 -7.95 34.45
N LYS A 457 1.35 -8.03 34.95
CA LYS A 457 0.18 -8.16 34.08
C LYS A 457 -0.05 -6.90 33.27
N ALA A 458 0.19 -5.72 33.85
CA ALA A 458 0.19 -4.45 33.12
C ALA A 458 1.25 -4.42 32.00
N GLU A 459 2.49 -4.85 32.30
CA GLU A 459 3.58 -4.97 31.31
C GLU A 459 3.25 -5.98 30.19
N GLU A 460 2.61 -7.11 30.52
CA GLU A 460 2.21 -8.13 29.54
C GLU A 460 1.15 -7.60 28.56
N LEU A 461 0.16 -6.87 29.06
CA LEU A 461 -0.91 -6.28 28.25
C LEU A 461 -0.40 -5.10 27.40
N CYS A 462 0.55 -4.32 27.93
CA CYS A 462 1.09 -3.13 27.26
C CYS A 462 2.62 -3.13 27.29
N PRO A 463 3.28 -3.95 26.46
CA PRO A 463 4.73 -4.12 26.52
C PRO A 463 5.53 -2.88 26.10
N GLN A 464 4.88 -1.89 25.49
CA GLN A 464 5.50 -0.63 25.08
C GLN A 464 5.40 0.47 26.15
N GLU A 465 4.59 0.27 27.19
CA GLU A 465 4.45 1.25 28.28
C GLU A 465 5.63 1.14 29.26
N SER A 466 6.55 2.09 29.14
CA SER A 466 7.78 2.12 29.95
C SER A 466 7.52 2.28 31.45
N MET A 467 6.40 2.91 31.82
CA MET A 467 6.03 3.16 33.22
C MET A 467 5.83 1.87 34.00
N TYR A 468 5.20 0.84 33.42
CA TYR A 468 4.97 -0.44 34.12
C TYR A 468 6.28 -1.18 34.40
N THR A 469 7.22 -1.08 33.46
CA THR A 469 8.58 -1.60 33.64
C THR A 469 9.34 -0.84 34.72
N ALA A 470 9.16 0.48 34.80
CA ALA A 470 9.76 1.32 35.85
C ALA A 470 9.22 0.99 37.24
N ASN A 471 7.90 0.81 37.37
CA ASN A 471 7.27 0.40 38.63
C ASN A 471 7.80 -0.95 39.11
N LEU A 472 7.99 -1.93 38.22
CA LEU A 472 8.67 -3.19 38.58
C LEU A 472 10.10 -2.96 39.09
N ALA A 473 10.86 -2.04 38.49
CA ALA A 473 12.20 -1.72 38.95
C ALA A 473 12.20 -1.14 40.37
N GLU A 474 11.29 -0.20 40.65
CA GLU A 474 11.11 0.40 41.96
C GLU A 474 10.70 -0.64 43.02
N ILE A 475 9.76 -1.52 42.71
CA ILE A 475 9.35 -2.59 43.63
C ILE A 475 10.50 -3.55 43.95
N PHE A 476 11.27 -3.98 42.94
CA PHE A 476 12.45 -4.83 43.22
C PHE A 476 13.54 -4.08 44.00
N TRP A 477 13.62 -2.76 43.86
CA TRP A 477 14.53 -1.93 44.64
C TRP A 477 14.11 -1.87 46.11
N LYS A 478 12.81 -1.64 46.39
CA LYS A 478 12.22 -1.67 47.75
C LYS A 478 12.38 -3.03 48.43
N LEU A 479 12.33 -4.12 47.64
CA LEU A 479 12.59 -5.49 48.08
C LEU A 479 14.08 -5.86 48.24
N GLU A 480 14.98 -4.89 48.06
CA GLU A 480 16.44 -5.08 48.08
C GLU A 480 16.99 -6.08 47.04
N ASP A 481 16.19 -6.48 46.04
CA ASP A 481 16.66 -7.27 44.91
C ASP A 481 17.32 -6.38 43.86
N LYS A 482 18.52 -5.91 44.19
CA LYS A 482 19.33 -5.02 43.35
C LYS A 482 19.54 -5.56 41.93
N LYS A 483 19.61 -6.88 41.77
CA LYS A 483 19.83 -7.52 40.46
C LYS A 483 18.61 -7.36 39.55
N ARG A 484 17.40 -7.67 40.05
CA ARG A 484 16.17 -7.50 39.28
C ARG A 484 15.82 -6.03 39.10
N ALA A 485 16.01 -5.20 40.13
CA ALA A 485 15.82 -3.75 40.05
C ALA A 485 16.64 -3.14 38.91
N LEU A 486 17.95 -3.41 38.86
CA LEU A 486 18.83 -2.92 37.80
C LEU A 486 18.42 -3.40 36.41
N ARG A 487 17.97 -4.67 36.29
CA ARG A 487 17.53 -5.23 35.01
C ARG A 487 16.30 -4.48 34.48
N TYR A 488 15.28 -4.29 35.32
CA TYR A 488 14.07 -3.59 34.93
C TYR A 488 14.32 -2.09 34.71
N ALA A 489 15.16 -1.44 35.53
CA ALA A 489 15.54 -0.04 35.34
C ALA A 489 16.22 0.19 33.98
N LYS A 490 17.17 -0.69 33.59
CA LYS A 490 17.80 -0.63 32.27
C LYS A 490 16.79 -0.85 31.13
N LYS A 491 15.85 -1.79 31.30
CA LYS A 491 14.79 -2.03 30.31
C LYS A 491 13.91 -0.79 30.16
N ALA A 492 13.42 -0.22 31.26
CA ALA A 492 12.59 0.99 31.27
C ALA A 492 13.32 2.18 30.63
N LYS A 493 14.60 2.39 30.96
CA LYS A 493 15.44 3.43 30.35
C LYS A 493 15.63 3.22 28.85
N GLY A 494 15.84 1.97 28.41
CA GLY A 494 15.90 1.61 26.98
C GLY A 494 14.60 1.88 26.22
N MET A 495 13.46 1.86 26.91
CA MET A 495 12.15 2.23 26.39
C MET A 495 11.87 3.75 26.48
N GLY A 496 12.82 4.55 26.95
CA GLY A 496 12.71 6.01 27.03
C GLY A 496 12.20 6.57 28.36
N ASN A 497 12.04 5.74 29.40
CA ASN A 497 11.66 6.21 30.73
C ASN A 497 12.76 7.12 31.34
N ARG A 498 12.34 8.22 31.99
CA ARG A 498 13.24 9.22 32.61
C ARG A 498 12.93 9.50 34.08
N SER A 499 12.27 8.56 34.77
CA SER A 499 11.97 8.73 36.19
C SER A 499 13.24 8.76 37.04
N GLU A 500 13.23 9.56 38.10
CA GLU A 500 14.38 9.73 39.00
C GLU A 500 14.79 8.40 39.64
N ILE A 501 13.81 7.59 40.04
CA ILE A 501 14.06 6.27 40.64
C ILE A 501 14.79 5.31 39.68
N VAL A 502 14.46 5.31 38.39
CA VAL A 502 15.16 4.48 37.39
C VAL A 502 16.62 4.92 37.26
N GLU A 503 16.89 6.22 37.23
CA GLU A 503 18.26 6.75 37.19
C GLU A 503 19.04 6.46 38.47
N GLU A 504 18.39 6.57 39.64
CA GLU A 504 18.99 6.26 40.93
C GLU A 504 19.38 4.78 41.07
N ILE A 505 18.50 3.85 40.66
CA ILE A 505 18.79 2.40 40.66
C ILE A 505 20.00 2.10 39.77
N ILE A 506 20.12 2.77 38.61
CA ILE A 506 21.25 2.57 37.69
C ILE A 506 22.54 3.15 38.26
N ARG A 507 22.49 4.34 38.85
CA ARG A 507 23.65 5.04 39.44
C ARG A 507 24.21 4.26 40.64
N SER A 508 23.37 3.89 41.58
CA SER A 508 23.79 3.11 42.77
C SER A 508 24.43 1.77 42.41
N ALA A 509 23.96 1.11 41.34
CA ALA A 509 24.58 -0.11 40.83
C ALA A 509 25.96 0.14 40.18
N SER A 510 26.19 1.33 39.62
CA SER A 510 27.50 1.71 39.06
C SER A 510 28.53 2.05 40.13
N GLU A 511 28.10 2.64 41.25
CA GLU A 511 28.94 2.95 42.41
C GLU A 511 29.39 1.66 43.11
N SER A 512 28.48 0.70 43.29
CA SER A 512 28.78 -0.63 43.89
C SER A 512 29.72 -1.55 43.07
N ARG A 513 30.13 -1.14 41.87
CA ARG A 513 31.13 -1.87 41.04
C ARG A 513 32.53 -1.25 41.10
N ASN A 514 32.65 -0.04 41.65
CA ASN A 514 33.91 0.70 41.75
C ASN A 514 34.53 0.61 43.16
N ASP A 515 33.82 0.00 44.12
CA ASP A 515 34.31 -0.45 45.42
C ASP A 515 34.54 -1.97 45.40
#